data_AF-A0A652JTH1-F1
#
_entry.id   AF-A0A652JTH1-F1
#
_cell.length_a   1.000
_cell.length_b   1.000
_cell.length_c   1.000
_cell.angle_alpha   90.00
_cell.angle_beta   90.00
_cell.angle_gamma   90.00
#
_symmetry.space_group_name_H-M   'P 1'
#
loop_
_entity.id
_entity.type
_entity.pdbx_description
1 polymer ?
#
loop_
_entity_poly.entity_id
_entity_poly.type
_entity_poly.pdbx_seq_one_letter_code
_entity_poly.pdbx_strand_id
1 'polypeptide(L)'
;MAPSCPQRQGIGKATDSERVAHYRSIRCVNGKAMARVWGMAQVHVLRLAEVRAAVSSGEAERLRVEAQLSIGEVARACGVDQSTVWRWEKGARRPRGLGALAYGDLLETLRAQAAQTNRKKTA
;
A
#
# COMPACT_ATOMS: atom_id res chain seq x y z
N MET A 1 -24.43 -26.09 37.53
CA MET A 1 -24.96 -24.71 37.55
C MET A 1 -23.94 -23.78 36.90
N ALA A 2 -24.23 -23.29 35.70
CA ALA A 2 -23.40 -22.29 35.01
C ALA A 2 -23.84 -20.88 35.43
N PRO A 3 -22.92 -19.94 35.75
CA PRO A 3 -23.30 -18.56 35.97
C PRO A 3 -23.58 -17.84 34.65
N SER A 4 -24.69 -17.13 34.68
CA SER A 4 -25.38 -16.38 33.65
C SER A 4 -24.52 -15.29 33.00
N CYS A 5 -24.65 -15.18 31.68
CA CYS A 5 -24.05 -14.14 30.84
C CYS A 5 -24.88 -12.84 30.94
N PRO A 6 -24.33 -11.67 31.32
CA PRO A 6 -25.08 -10.42 31.29
C PRO A 6 -24.98 -9.71 29.94
N GLN A 7 -26.16 -9.51 29.36
CA GLN A 7 -26.63 -8.51 28.40
C GLN A 7 -25.62 -7.55 27.74
N ARG A 8 -25.59 -7.66 26.41
CA ARG A 8 -25.29 -6.62 25.41
C ARG A 8 -25.97 -5.27 25.75
N GLN A 9 -25.19 -4.22 25.99
CA GLN A 9 -25.66 -2.82 25.98
C GLN A 9 -24.82 -1.97 25.03
N GLY A 10 -25.51 -1.04 24.36
CA GLY A 10 -25.10 -0.40 23.11
C GLY A 10 -23.86 0.49 23.21
N ILE A 11 -23.01 0.37 22.20
CA ILE A 11 -21.93 1.32 21.92
C ILE A 11 -22.54 2.54 21.23
N GLY A 12 -22.82 3.56 22.03
CA GLY A 12 -23.04 4.93 21.57
C GLY A 12 -21.83 5.41 20.77
N LYS A 13 -22.10 6.26 19.77
CA LYS A 13 -21.11 6.79 18.83
C LYS A 13 -20.08 7.64 19.57
N ALA A 14 -18.96 7.04 19.95
CA ALA A 14 -17.79 7.76 20.44
C ALA A 14 -17.29 8.67 19.31
N THR A 15 -17.19 9.96 19.59
CA THR A 15 -16.56 10.93 18.70
C THR A 15 -15.05 10.65 18.64
N ASP A 16 -14.43 10.89 17.49
CA ASP A 16 -13.04 10.52 17.18
C ASP A 16 -12.01 11.11 18.16
N SER A 17 -12.39 12.17 18.89
CA SER A 17 -11.55 12.86 19.88
C SER A 17 -11.33 12.08 21.19
N GLU A 18 -12.28 11.25 21.63
CA GLU A 18 -12.18 10.51 22.90
C GLU A 18 -11.31 9.25 22.77
N ARG A 19 -11.20 8.68 21.57
CA ARG A 19 -10.38 7.48 21.33
C ARG A 19 -8.87 7.76 21.37
N VAL A 20 -8.44 8.98 21.07
CA VAL A 20 -7.02 9.37 21.08
C VAL A 20 -6.48 9.53 22.50
N ALA A 21 -7.34 9.86 23.47
CA ALA A 21 -6.93 10.10 24.86
C ALA A 21 -6.71 8.81 25.68
N HIS A 22 -7.41 7.71 25.35
CA HIS A 22 -7.30 6.46 26.12
C HIS A 22 -5.99 5.68 25.85
N TYR A 23 -5.32 5.90 24.72
CA TYR A 23 -4.08 5.19 24.40
C TYR A 23 -2.82 5.78 25.07
N ARG A 24 -2.97 6.87 25.83
CA ARG A 24 -1.86 7.65 26.40
C ARG A 24 -1.41 7.24 27.81
N SER A 25 -1.84 6.08 28.32
CA SER A 25 -1.53 5.64 29.69
C SER A 25 -0.93 4.23 29.82
N ILE A 26 -0.30 3.71 28.76
CA ILE A 26 0.48 2.47 28.87
C ILE A 26 1.97 2.84 28.81
N ARG A 27 2.57 3.06 29.98
CA ARG A 27 4.03 3.05 30.16
C ARG A 27 4.52 1.62 29.90
N CYS A 28 4.80 1.29 28.64
CA CYS A 28 5.56 0.10 28.27
C CYS A 28 7.00 0.51 27.95
N VAL A 29 7.91 -0.06 28.74
CA VAL A 29 9.37 -0.07 28.58
C VAL A 29 9.73 -0.70 27.23
N ASN A 30 9.68 0.07 26.14
CA ASN A 30 10.42 -0.11 24.86
C ASN A 30 9.89 0.85 23.77
N GLY A 31 10.13 2.15 23.95
CA GLY A 31 9.63 3.23 23.09
C GLY A 31 10.13 3.28 21.63
N LYS A 32 10.93 2.31 21.16
CA LYS A 32 11.43 2.26 19.77
C LYS A 32 10.59 1.38 18.83
N ALA A 33 9.82 0.42 19.37
CA ALA A 33 9.06 -0.52 18.55
C ALA A 33 7.74 0.10 18.00
N MET A 34 7.03 0.88 18.82
CA MET A 34 5.74 1.45 18.42
C MET A 34 5.85 2.62 17.43
N ALA A 35 6.92 3.42 17.50
CA ALA A 35 7.19 4.48 16.53
C ALA A 35 7.47 3.92 15.12
N ARG A 36 8.05 2.72 15.01
CA ARG A 36 8.22 2.02 13.73
C ARG A 36 6.89 1.52 13.17
N VAL A 37 5.97 1.05 14.00
CA VAL A 37 4.66 0.54 13.56
C VAL A 37 3.74 1.67 13.07
N TRP A 38 3.74 2.83 13.73
CA TRP A 38 2.96 4.00 13.27
C TRP A 38 3.56 4.64 12.01
N GLY A 39 4.90 4.62 11.86
CA GLY A 39 5.58 5.06 10.64
C GLY A 39 5.28 4.18 9.41
N MET A 40 5.22 2.85 9.59
CA MET A 40 4.92 1.91 8.51
C MET A 40 3.51 2.06 7.92
N ALA A 41 2.52 2.40 8.76
CA ALA A 41 1.15 2.65 8.28
C ALA A 41 1.10 3.89 7.36
N GLN A 42 1.82 4.96 7.71
CA GLN A 42 1.92 6.17 6.88
C GLN A 42 2.60 5.86 5.53
N VAL A 43 3.67 5.07 5.55
CA VAL A 43 4.41 4.66 4.33
C VAL A 43 3.49 3.89 3.38
N HIS A 44 2.68 2.96 3.87
CA HIS A 44 1.73 2.22 3.03
C HIS A 44 0.67 3.13 2.38
N VAL A 45 0.19 4.15 3.10
CA VAL A 45 -0.80 5.09 2.54
C VAL A 45 -0.19 5.96 1.45
N LEU A 46 1.02 6.49 1.68
CA LEU A 46 1.75 7.27 0.67
C LEU A 46 2.04 6.42 -0.57
N ARG A 47 2.49 5.18 -0.37
CA ARG A 47 2.74 4.24 -1.46
C ARG A 47 1.48 3.96 -2.28
N LEU A 48 0.33 3.79 -1.64
CA LEU A 48 -0.95 3.63 -2.35
C LEU A 48 -1.32 4.89 -3.15
N ALA A 49 -1.01 6.09 -2.65
CA ALA A 49 -1.26 7.33 -3.38
C ALA A 49 -0.36 7.43 -4.62
N GLU A 50 0.93 7.12 -4.49
CA GLU A 50 1.89 7.09 -5.61
C GLU A 50 1.47 6.10 -6.69
N VAL A 51 1.08 4.88 -6.30
CA VAL A 51 0.63 3.85 -7.25
C VAL A 51 -0.63 4.30 -7.99
N ARG A 52 -1.58 4.89 -7.27
CA ARG A 52 -2.81 5.40 -7.90
C ARG A 52 -2.50 6.54 -8.87
N ALA A 53 -1.59 7.44 -8.53
CA ALA A 53 -1.15 8.50 -9.41
C ALA A 53 -0.49 7.94 -10.67
N ALA A 54 0.47 7.01 -10.51
CA ALA A 54 1.19 6.35 -11.61
C ALA A 54 0.27 5.58 -12.56
N VAL A 55 -0.75 4.92 -11.99
CA VAL A 55 -1.78 4.23 -12.78
C VAL A 55 -2.65 5.22 -13.53
N SER A 56 -3.11 6.29 -12.87
CA SER A 56 -3.97 7.30 -13.50
C SER A 56 -3.28 8.11 -14.59
N SER A 57 -1.97 8.33 -14.48
CA SER A 57 -1.16 9.04 -15.48
C SER A 57 -0.70 8.14 -16.64
N GLY A 58 -1.03 6.84 -16.61
CA GLY A 58 -0.53 5.83 -17.54
C GLY A 58 0.99 5.58 -17.43
N GLU A 59 1.65 6.15 -16.43
CA GLU A 59 3.09 5.97 -16.20
C GLU A 59 3.43 4.52 -15.89
N ALA A 60 2.55 3.83 -15.15
CA ALA A 60 2.76 2.44 -14.79
C ALA A 60 2.84 1.52 -16.03
N GLU A 61 1.99 1.74 -17.04
CA GLU A 61 2.03 1.03 -18.32
C GLU A 61 3.31 1.37 -19.10
N ARG A 62 3.70 2.65 -19.15
CA ARG A 62 4.92 3.09 -19.84
C ARG A 62 6.18 2.45 -19.24
N LEU A 63 6.34 2.50 -17.92
CA LEU A 63 7.49 1.90 -17.21
C LEU A 63 7.57 0.40 -17.45
N ARG A 64 6.43 -0.30 -17.45
CA ARG A 64 6.38 -1.73 -17.75
C ARG A 64 6.87 -2.02 -19.18
N VAL A 65 6.37 -1.27 -20.16
CA VAL A 65 6.74 -1.45 -21.58
C VAL A 65 8.21 -1.09 -21.83
N GLU A 66 8.71 -0.01 -21.22
CA GLU A 66 10.12 0.40 -21.29
C GLU A 66 11.05 -0.66 -20.70
N ALA A 67 10.63 -1.31 -19.61
CA ALA A 67 11.33 -2.43 -19.01
C ALA A 67 11.11 -3.78 -19.75
N GLN A 68 10.36 -3.78 -20.86
CA GLN A 68 10.02 -4.96 -21.64
C GLN A 68 9.33 -6.08 -20.84
N LEU A 69 8.58 -5.71 -19.80
CA LEU A 69 7.89 -6.67 -18.93
C LEU A 69 6.48 -6.97 -19.45
N SER A 70 6.11 -8.25 -19.41
CA SER A 70 4.74 -8.68 -19.66
C SER A 70 3.85 -8.43 -18.43
N ILE A 71 2.54 -8.30 -18.66
CA ILE A 71 1.55 -8.19 -17.58
C ILE A 71 1.60 -9.43 -16.67
N GLY A 72 1.87 -10.61 -17.23
CA GLY A 72 1.98 -11.86 -16.49
C GLY A 72 3.18 -11.92 -15.53
N GLU A 73 4.30 -11.31 -15.90
CA GLU A 73 5.48 -11.21 -15.01
C GLU A 73 5.23 -10.25 -13.85
N VAL A 74 4.66 -9.09 -14.14
CA VAL A 74 4.26 -8.11 -13.12
C VAL A 74 3.25 -8.71 -12.14
N ALA A 75 2.25 -9.43 -12.67
CA ALA A 75 1.22 -10.08 -11.87
C ALA A 75 1.80 -11.13 -10.91
N ARG A 76 2.71 -11.98 -11.42
CA ARG A 76 3.43 -12.96 -10.59
C ARG A 76 4.27 -12.30 -9.51
N ALA A 77 5.00 -11.23 -9.84
CA ALA A 77 5.81 -10.50 -8.87
C ALA A 77 4.96 -9.85 -7.77
N CYS A 78 3.76 -9.37 -8.12
CA CYS A 78 2.85 -8.70 -7.18
C CYS A 78 1.90 -9.68 -6.45
N GLY A 79 1.91 -10.96 -6.81
CA GLY A 79 0.99 -11.97 -6.26
C GLY A 79 -0.48 -11.72 -6.60
N VAL A 80 -0.77 -11.11 -7.75
CA VAL A 80 -2.14 -10.82 -8.22
C VAL A 80 -2.41 -11.50 -9.55
N ASP A 81 -3.69 -11.56 -9.94
CA ASP A 81 -4.07 -12.09 -11.25
C ASP A 81 -3.71 -11.12 -12.39
N GLN A 82 -3.39 -11.65 -13.57
CA GLN A 82 -3.02 -10.84 -14.75
C GLN A 82 -4.14 -9.87 -15.16
N SER A 83 -5.40 -10.31 -15.06
CA SER A 83 -6.55 -9.46 -15.36
C SER A 83 -6.69 -8.30 -14.36
N THR A 84 -6.17 -8.47 -13.14
CA THR A 84 -6.17 -7.41 -12.12
C THR A 84 -5.18 -6.31 -12.50
N VAL A 85 -3.96 -6.67 -12.92
CA VAL A 85 -2.95 -5.71 -13.39
C VAL A 85 -3.45 -4.98 -14.64
N TRP A 86 -4.00 -5.72 -15.62
CA TRP A 86 -4.57 -5.11 -16.81
C TRP A 86 -5.68 -4.09 -16.49
N ARG A 87 -6.59 -4.42 -15.57
CA ARG A 87 -7.66 -3.49 -15.13
C ARG A 87 -7.11 -2.29 -14.37
N TRP A 88 -5.99 -2.43 -13.67
CA TRP A 88 -5.31 -1.30 -13.06
C TRP A 88 -4.74 -0.40 -14.13
N GLU A 89 -3.90 -0.91 -15.03
CA GLU A 89 -3.26 -0.13 -16.09
C GLU A 89 -4.26 0.60 -16.99
N LYS A 90 -5.41 -0.01 -17.29
CA LYS A 90 -6.50 0.63 -18.06
C LYS A 90 -7.39 1.57 -17.24
N GLY A 91 -7.08 1.80 -15.97
CA GLY A 91 -7.85 2.68 -15.08
C GLY A 91 -9.24 2.15 -14.70
N ALA A 92 -9.61 0.95 -15.17
CA ALA A 92 -10.91 0.33 -14.91
C ALA A 92 -11.11 -0.01 -13.42
N ARG A 93 -10.02 -0.20 -12.67
CA ARG A 93 -10.06 -0.45 -11.22
C ARG A 93 -8.92 0.24 -10.48
N ARG A 94 -9.22 0.75 -9.29
CA ARG A 94 -8.20 1.32 -8.40
C ARG A 94 -7.43 0.21 -7.65
N PRO A 95 -6.09 0.25 -7.63
CA PRO A 95 -5.27 -0.68 -6.86
C PRO A 95 -5.48 -0.48 -5.35
N ARG A 96 -5.59 -1.59 -4.62
CA ARG A 96 -5.87 -1.67 -3.18
C ARG A 96 -5.14 -2.87 -2.55
N GLY A 97 -4.87 -2.78 -1.25
CA GLY A 97 -4.34 -3.89 -0.45
C GLY A 97 -2.86 -4.19 -0.71
N LEU A 98 -2.43 -5.40 -0.34
CA LEU A 98 -1.02 -5.81 -0.39
C LEU A 98 -0.45 -5.85 -1.81
N GLY A 99 -1.21 -6.35 -2.79
CA GLY A 99 -0.77 -6.39 -4.19
C GLY A 99 -0.51 -5.00 -4.78
N ALA A 100 -1.21 -3.96 -4.29
CA ALA A 100 -0.96 -2.59 -4.70
C ALA A 100 0.33 -2.02 -4.11
N LEU A 101 0.69 -2.42 -2.89
CA LEU A 101 1.97 -2.03 -2.27
C LEU A 101 3.14 -2.68 -3.02
N ALA A 102 3.06 -3.99 -3.28
CA ALA A 102 4.06 -4.71 -4.06
C ALA A 102 4.23 -4.11 -5.47
N TYR A 103 3.12 -3.70 -6.10
CA TYR A 103 3.17 -3.00 -7.38
C TYR A 103 3.86 -1.64 -7.27
N GLY A 104 3.68 -0.90 -6.17
CA GLY A 104 4.40 0.34 -5.92
C GLY A 104 5.90 0.16 -5.75
N ASP A 105 6.31 -0.87 -5.04
CA ASP A 105 7.74 -1.22 -4.87
C ASP A 105 8.40 -1.58 -6.20
N LEU A 106 7.67 -2.33 -7.04
CA LEU A 106 8.11 -2.63 -8.39
C LEU A 106 8.25 -1.36 -9.24
N LEU A 107 7.25 -0.47 -9.23
CA LEU A 107 7.29 0.77 -10.02
C LEU A 107 8.43 1.69 -9.59
N GLU A 108 8.73 1.80 -8.29
CA GLU A 108 9.90 2.56 -7.83
C GLU A 108 11.20 1.97 -8.39
N THR A 109 11.35 0.64 -8.32
CA THR A 109 12.53 -0.05 -8.84
C THR A 109 12.69 0.18 -10.34
N LEU A 110 11.59 0.12 -11.10
CA LEU A 110 11.59 0.38 -12.55
C LEU A 110 11.96 1.83 -12.88
N ARG A 111 11.48 2.82 -12.10
CA ARG A 111 11.89 4.23 -12.27
C ARG A 111 13.39 4.40 -12.06
N ALA A 112 13.95 3.79 -11.03
CA ALA A 112 15.38 3.86 -10.74
C ALA A 112 16.19 3.23 -11.89
N GLN A 113 15.74 2.11 -12.44
CA GLN A 113 16.37 1.49 -13.61
C GLN A 113 16.26 2.35 -14.87
N ALA A 114 15.08 2.91 -15.17
CA ALA A 114 14.88 3.79 -16.32
C ALA A 114 15.80 5.02 -16.26
N ALA A 115 15.93 5.65 -15.07
CA ALA A 115 16.86 6.75 -14.85
C ALA A 115 18.32 6.35 -15.12
N GLN A 116 18.71 5.14 -14.75
CA GLN A 116 20.06 4.61 -14.97
C GLN A 116 20.34 4.28 -16.44
N THR A 117 19.35 3.74 -17.16
CA THR A 117 19.43 3.46 -18.59
C THR A 117 19.61 4.73 -19.40
N ASN A 118 18.84 5.78 -19.08
CA ASN A 118 18.97 7.08 -19.74
C ASN A 118 20.37 7.70 -19.54
N ARG A 119 20.93 7.63 -18.33
CA ARG A 119 22.31 8.10 -18.08
C ARG A 119 23.35 7.40 -18.96
N LYS A 120 23.23 6.08 -19.13
CA LYS A 120 24.16 5.28 -19.94
C LYS A 120 24.04 5.57 -21.44
N LYS A 121 22.87 5.97 -21.92
CA LYS A 121 22.64 6.28 -23.34
C LYS A 121 23.22 7.64 -23.77
N THR A 122 23.49 8.52 -22.81
CA THR A 122 23.95 9.90 -23.08
C THR A 122 25.46 10.08 -22.87
N ALA A 123 26.17 9.01 -22.48
CA ALA A 123 27.62 8.95 -22.32
C ALA A 123 28.22 8.14 -23.47
#